data_AF-A0AAV1JE64-F1
#
_entry.id   AF-A0AAV1JE64-F1
#
_cell.length_a   1.000
_cell.length_b   1.000
_cell.length_c   1.000
_cell.angle_alpha   90.00
_cell.angle_beta   90.00
_cell.angle_gamma   90.00
#
_symmetry.space_group_name_H-M   'P 1'
#
loop_
_entity.id
_entity.type
_entity.pdbx_description
1 polymer ?
#
loop_
_entity_poly.entity_id
_entity_poly.type
_entity_poly.pdbx_seq_one_letter_code
_entity_poly.pdbx_strand_id
1 'polypeptide(L)'
;MVRIISQETYDDVVRENIDEFDMDPEEAIKEAIAQFEAQGVDLSNIIKDLALGSGDNHLVSSTVAKLRNSDKSDSEEILKDLDVLITECKKDIAHRVRAGKDGAYNILIELLETNYKVYIENCKDHLLITKVLYSLAALMDVQPDLLDYKGLELMKSLLENVQNDEVMLATLKWINVCCVKHEMNRQKVFALNIVDNLKILLKVKGNTRLLSETLQVIRRLTLDDDIRMEFGKAHEHARELGIYLLEQLSHLLKENTKPPLASEIMLTMATLLVRHELCAKVAESGNNILFIVLADNFDNVAVIQQANKL
;
A
#
# COMPACT_ATOMS: atom_id res chain seq x y z
N MET A 1 0.20 -28.23 -7.92
CA MET A 1 -0.69 -27.60 -6.93
C MET A 1 0.05 -27.63 -5.62
N VAL A 2 0.35 -26.47 -5.03
CA VAL A 2 1.09 -26.40 -3.75
C VAL A 2 0.14 -26.85 -2.64
N ARG A 3 0.59 -27.75 -1.75
CA ARG A 3 -0.23 -28.21 -0.62
C ARG A 3 -0.14 -27.17 0.49
N ILE A 4 -1.28 -26.73 1.02
CA ILE A 4 -1.36 -25.71 2.08
C ILE A 4 -2.21 -26.23 3.24
N ILE A 5 -1.99 -25.70 4.45
CA ILE A 5 -2.77 -26.00 5.66
C ILE A 5 -3.33 -24.72 6.28
N SER A 6 -4.25 -24.86 7.24
CA SER A 6 -4.73 -23.72 8.02
C SER A 6 -3.83 -23.46 9.24
N GLN A 7 -3.93 -22.27 9.83
CA GLN A 7 -3.21 -21.93 11.06
C GLN A 7 -3.66 -22.86 12.20
N GLU A 8 -4.95 -23.17 12.29
CA GLU A 8 -5.51 -24.05 13.30
C GLU A 8 -4.90 -25.45 13.19
N THR A 9 -4.78 -26.00 11.98
CA THR A 9 -4.15 -27.32 11.77
C THR A 9 -2.69 -27.33 12.22
N TYR A 10 -1.94 -26.24 11.99
CA TYR A 10 -0.57 -26.14 12.48
C TYR A 10 -0.52 -26.03 14.00
N ASP A 11 -1.33 -25.14 14.57
CA ASP A 11 -1.39 -24.87 16.01
C ASP A 11 -1.81 -26.13 16.79
N ASP A 12 -2.73 -26.93 16.24
CA ASP A 12 -3.18 -28.19 16.84
C ASP A 12 -2.07 -29.25 16.87
N VAL A 13 -1.29 -29.39 15.80
CA VAL A 13 -0.15 -30.34 15.77
C VAL A 13 0.97 -29.90 16.72
N VAL A 14 1.27 -28.60 16.79
CA VAL A 14 2.25 -28.09 17.77
C VAL A 14 1.76 -28.36 19.20
N ARG A 15 0.48 -28.16 19.46
CA ARG A 15 -0.12 -28.43 20.79
C ARG A 15 -0.10 -29.92 21.12
N GLU A 16 -0.43 -30.79 20.17
CA GLU A 16 -0.34 -32.25 20.32
C GLU A 16 1.10 -32.66 20.67
N ASN A 17 2.10 -32.09 19.98
CA ASN A 17 3.52 -32.34 20.27
C ASN A 17 3.91 -31.92 21.70
N ILE A 18 3.38 -30.80 22.21
CA ILE A 18 3.65 -30.35 23.58
C ILE A 18 2.91 -31.21 24.61
N ASP A 19 1.60 -31.40 24.44
CA ASP A 19 0.71 -31.99 25.45
C ASP A 19 0.78 -33.52 25.47
N GLU A 20 0.90 -34.17 24.31
CA GLU A 20 0.90 -35.64 24.22
C GLU A 20 2.30 -36.26 24.25
N PHE A 21 3.32 -35.51 23.82
CA PHE A 21 4.70 -35.98 23.75
C PHE A 21 5.65 -35.27 24.73
N ASP A 22 5.13 -34.38 25.60
CA ASP A 22 5.89 -33.62 26.60
C ASP A 22 7.10 -32.87 26.00
N MET A 23 7.00 -32.43 24.74
CA MET A 23 8.06 -31.71 24.05
C MET A 23 8.17 -30.27 24.56
N ASP A 24 9.39 -29.74 24.58
CA ASP A 24 9.58 -28.30 24.77
C ASP A 24 8.94 -27.52 23.60
N PRO A 25 8.35 -26.33 23.83
CA PRO A 25 7.72 -25.54 22.76
C PRO A 25 8.62 -25.30 21.53
N GLU A 26 9.93 -25.10 21.72
CA GLU A 26 10.85 -24.92 20.59
C GLU A 26 11.03 -26.21 19.77
N GLU A 27 11.06 -27.35 20.46
CA GLU A 27 11.18 -28.68 19.84
C GLU A 27 9.88 -29.04 19.10
N ALA A 28 8.74 -28.85 19.73
CA ALA A 28 7.43 -29.11 19.16
C ALA A 28 7.18 -28.34 17.85
N ILE A 29 7.55 -27.06 17.82
CA ILE A 29 7.48 -26.22 16.62
C ILE A 29 8.40 -26.76 15.52
N LYS A 30 9.64 -27.08 15.86
CA LYS A 30 10.63 -27.58 14.89
C LYS A 30 10.18 -28.91 14.27
N GLU A 31 9.62 -29.80 15.09
CA GLU A 31 9.09 -31.08 14.62
C GLU A 31 7.86 -30.90 13.73
N ALA A 32 6.89 -30.07 14.13
CA ALA A 32 5.71 -29.78 13.31
C ALA A 32 6.09 -29.19 11.95
N ILE A 33 7.04 -28.25 11.91
CA ILE A 33 7.57 -27.68 10.66
C ILE A 33 8.16 -28.79 9.78
N ALA A 34 9.05 -29.63 10.34
CA ALA A 34 9.67 -30.72 9.58
C ALA A 34 8.64 -31.73 9.05
N GLN A 35 7.63 -32.08 9.85
CA GLN A 35 6.56 -32.99 9.48
C GLN A 35 5.73 -32.45 8.30
N PHE A 36 5.38 -31.18 8.31
CA PHE A 36 4.61 -30.56 7.22
C PHE A 36 5.45 -30.35 5.97
N GLU A 37 6.71 -29.92 6.10
CA GLU A 37 7.63 -29.76 4.96
C GLU A 37 7.93 -31.11 4.29
N ALA A 38 8.11 -32.19 5.06
CA ALA A 38 8.28 -33.55 4.53
C ALA A 38 7.05 -34.04 3.72
N GLN A 39 5.86 -33.50 4.04
CA GLN A 39 4.62 -33.76 3.31
C GLN A 39 4.41 -32.84 2.09
N GLY A 40 5.38 -31.97 1.79
CA GLY A 40 5.32 -30.99 0.72
C GLY A 40 4.34 -29.84 0.98
N VAL A 41 4.04 -29.54 2.25
CA VAL A 41 3.19 -28.42 2.64
C VAL A 41 3.98 -27.12 2.61
N ASP A 42 3.42 -26.08 1.99
CA ASP A 42 3.95 -24.71 2.06
C ASP A 42 3.43 -24.01 3.32
N LEU A 43 4.37 -23.63 4.19
CA LEU A 43 4.13 -22.96 5.46
C LEU A 43 4.35 -21.45 5.40
N SER A 44 4.47 -20.85 4.20
CA SER A 44 4.70 -19.40 4.03
C SER A 44 3.61 -18.52 4.65
N ASN A 45 2.38 -19.02 4.75
CA ASN A 45 1.22 -18.32 5.33
C ASN A 45 0.90 -18.74 6.78
N ILE A 46 1.84 -19.41 7.46
CA ILE A 46 1.66 -19.92 8.82
C ILE A 46 2.56 -19.15 9.77
N ILE A 47 1.98 -18.64 10.87
CA ILE A 47 2.70 -18.02 11.98
C ILE A 47 3.35 -19.13 12.79
N LYS A 48 4.67 -19.03 13.00
CA LYS A 48 5.50 -20.05 13.65
C LYS A 48 6.04 -19.61 15.01
N ASP A 49 5.58 -18.47 15.51
CA ASP A 49 6.05 -17.88 16.75
C ASP A 49 5.63 -18.72 17.97
N LEU A 50 6.44 -18.67 19.03
CA LEU A 50 6.32 -19.45 20.27
C LEU A 50 5.07 -19.17 21.13
N ALA A 51 4.18 -18.27 20.70
CA ALA A 51 2.99 -17.87 21.48
C ALA A 51 2.04 -19.04 21.81
N LEU A 52 2.16 -20.16 21.10
CA LEU A 52 1.32 -21.34 21.29
C LEU A 52 1.64 -22.13 22.57
N GLY A 53 2.85 -22.01 23.11
CA GLY A 53 3.25 -22.71 24.34
C GLY A 53 2.56 -22.22 25.62
N SER A 54 1.92 -21.04 25.59
CA SER A 54 1.19 -20.49 26.75
C SER A 54 -0.33 -20.66 26.69
N GLY A 55 -0.87 -21.27 25.63
CA GLY A 55 -2.32 -21.36 25.39
C GLY A 55 -2.96 -20.04 24.95
N ASP A 56 -2.17 -19.01 24.67
CA ASP A 56 -2.64 -17.71 24.20
C ASP A 56 -2.87 -17.69 22.69
N ASN A 57 -3.88 -16.92 22.25
CA ASN A 57 -4.05 -16.61 20.83
C ASN A 57 -2.87 -15.78 20.33
N HIS A 58 -2.50 -15.95 19.06
CA HIS A 58 -1.54 -15.07 18.36
C HIS A 58 -1.86 -13.60 18.62
N LEU A 59 -0.83 -12.78 18.88
CA LEU A 59 -0.99 -11.36 19.23
C LEU A 59 -1.81 -10.60 18.18
N VAL A 60 -1.62 -10.93 16.90
CA VAL A 60 -2.42 -10.36 15.80
C VAL A 60 -3.92 -10.66 15.97
N SER A 61 -4.31 -11.89 16.31
CA SER A 61 -5.70 -12.29 16.50
C SER A 61 -6.33 -11.65 17.73
N SER A 62 -5.59 -11.59 18.84
CA SER A 62 -6.08 -10.92 20.05
C SER A 62 -6.23 -9.41 19.84
N THR A 63 -5.34 -8.77 19.08
CA THR A 63 -5.44 -7.35 18.72
C THR A 63 -6.64 -7.07 17.82
N VAL A 64 -6.90 -7.91 16.81
CA VAL A 64 -8.09 -7.78 15.96
C VAL A 64 -9.38 -7.97 16.78
N ALA A 65 -9.39 -8.91 17.73
CA ALA A 65 -10.52 -9.11 18.63
C ALA A 65 -10.75 -7.90 19.56
N LYS A 66 -9.68 -7.28 20.08
CA LYS A 66 -9.79 -6.02 20.85
C LYS A 66 -10.40 -4.91 20.01
N LEU A 67 -9.85 -4.62 18.82
CA LEU A 67 -10.36 -3.60 17.90
C LEU A 67 -11.83 -3.80 17.52
N ARG A 68 -12.29 -5.05 17.42
CA ARG A 68 -13.70 -5.37 17.17
C ARG A 68 -14.62 -4.95 18.32
N ASN A 69 -14.13 -5.11 19.55
CA ASN A 69 -14.91 -4.90 20.77
C ASN A 69 -14.63 -3.54 21.44
N SER A 70 -13.67 -2.75 20.93
CA SER A 70 -13.32 -1.44 21.47
C SER A 70 -14.52 -0.50 21.49
N ASP A 71 -14.62 0.28 22.57
CA ASP A 71 -15.56 1.39 22.62
C ASP A 71 -15.11 2.46 21.62
N LYS A 72 -15.95 2.75 20.62
CA LYS A 72 -15.67 3.73 19.56
C LYS A 72 -15.48 5.16 20.11
N SER A 73 -15.79 5.41 21.38
CA SER A 73 -15.53 6.68 22.06
C SER A 73 -14.11 6.80 22.65
N ASP A 74 -13.41 5.69 22.89
CA ASP A 74 -12.02 5.69 23.40
C ASP A 74 -11.01 5.67 22.26
N SER A 75 -10.69 6.85 21.75
CA SER A 75 -9.73 7.00 20.65
C SER A 75 -8.30 6.63 21.04
N GLU A 76 -7.90 6.73 22.31
CA GLU A 76 -6.53 6.43 22.74
C GLU A 76 -6.26 4.92 22.76
N GLU A 77 -7.22 4.12 23.24
CA GLU A 77 -7.10 2.67 23.23
C GLU A 77 -7.06 2.13 21.79
N ILE A 78 -7.94 2.62 20.92
CA ILE A 78 -7.97 2.24 19.50
C ILE A 78 -6.63 2.57 18.83
N LEU A 79 -6.05 3.74 19.08
CA LEU A 79 -4.75 4.11 18.50
C LEU A 79 -3.63 3.15 18.90
N LYS A 80 -3.61 2.68 20.16
CA LYS A 80 -2.62 1.72 20.66
C LYS A 80 -2.79 0.35 20.00
N ASP A 81 -4.03 -0.13 19.89
CA ASP A 81 -4.30 -1.42 19.25
C ASP A 81 -4.01 -1.38 17.74
N LEU A 82 -4.26 -0.25 17.06
CA LEU A 82 -3.84 -0.04 15.67
C LEU A 82 -2.31 -0.05 15.52
N ASP A 83 -1.56 0.49 16.49
CA ASP A 83 -0.09 0.41 16.51
C ASP A 83 0.42 -1.03 16.60
N VAL A 84 -0.20 -1.84 17.46
CA VAL A 84 0.11 -3.26 17.57
C VAL A 84 -0.23 -3.97 16.27
N LEU A 85 -1.42 -3.73 15.69
CA LEU A 85 -1.83 -4.34 14.43
C LEU A 85 -0.87 -4.00 13.28
N ILE A 86 -0.45 -2.74 13.16
CA ILE A 86 0.55 -2.32 12.16
C ILE A 86 1.87 -3.08 12.36
N THR A 87 2.31 -3.22 13.61
CA THR A 87 3.57 -3.90 13.95
C THR A 87 3.50 -5.38 13.57
N GLU A 88 2.41 -6.07 13.93
CA GLU A 88 2.20 -7.48 13.59
C GLU A 88 2.09 -7.68 12.07
N CYS A 89 1.31 -6.87 11.36
CA CYS A 89 1.17 -6.95 9.91
C CYS A 89 2.49 -6.70 9.16
N LYS A 90 3.45 -5.99 9.75
CA LYS A 90 4.77 -5.74 9.14
C LYS A 90 5.77 -6.88 9.32
N LYS A 91 5.50 -7.86 10.18
CA LYS A 91 6.40 -9.00 10.40
C LYS A 91 6.56 -9.82 9.12
N ASP A 92 5.44 -10.33 8.59
CA ASP A 92 5.42 -11.18 7.39
C ASP A 92 4.00 -11.32 6.82
N ILE A 93 3.88 -12.09 5.73
CA ILE A 93 2.62 -12.35 5.06
C ILE A 93 1.66 -13.21 5.90
N ALA A 94 2.16 -14.12 6.76
CA ALA A 94 1.33 -14.98 7.58
C ALA A 94 0.49 -14.16 8.58
N HIS A 95 1.11 -13.16 9.22
CA HIS A 95 0.41 -12.24 10.12
C HIS A 95 -0.68 -11.42 9.41
N ARG A 96 -0.41 -10.94 8.19
CA ARG A 96 -1.41 -10.20 7.38
C ARG A 96 -2.57 -11.09 6.95
N VAL A 97 -2.28 -12.31 6.52
CA VAL A 97 -3.30 -13.30 6.13
C VAL A 97 -4.16 -13.64 7.33
N ARG A 98 -3.55 -13.84 8.51
CA ARG A 98 -4.28 -14.10 9.75
C ARG A 98 -5.18 -12.93 10.13
N ALA A 99 -4.65 -11.71 10.17
CA ALA A 99 -5.45 -10.51 10.45
C ALA A 99 -6.63 -10.35 9.48
N GLY A 100 -6.40 -10.61 8.19
CA GLY A 100 -7.44 -10.58 7.15
C GLY A 100 -8.54 -11.62 7.41
N LYS A 101 -8.16 -12.87 7.72
CA LYS A 101 -9.12 -13.95 8.07
C LYS A 101 -9.91 -13.64 9.34
N ASP A 102 -9.28 -12.99 10.32
CA ASP A 102 -9.92 -12.53 11.54
C ASP A 102 -10.80 -11.28 11.31
N GLY A 103 -10.93 -10.80 10.07
CA GLY A 103 -11.86 -9.72 9.71
C GLY A 103 -11.31 -8.31 9.93
N ALA A 104 -9.99 -8.13 10.07
CA ALA A 104 -9.37 -6.83 10.29
C ALA A 104 -9.76 -5.80 9.23
N TYR A 105 -9.88 -6.20 7.96
CA TYR A 105 -10.27 -5.28 6.88
C TYR A 105 -11.62 -4.62 7.14
N ASN A 106 -12.65 -5.41 7.44
CA ASN A 106 -14.00 -4.90 7.69
C ASN A 106 -14.03 -3.92 8.88
N ILE A 107 -13.32 -4.27 9.96
CA ILE A 107 -13.20 -3.43 11.15
C ILE A 107 -12.54 -2.10 10.79
N LEU A 108 -11.41 -2.12 10.06
CA LEU A 108 -10.70 -0.92 9.65
C LEU A 108 -11.51 -0.05 8.69
N ILE A 109 -12.28 -0.64 7.77
CA ILE A 109 -13.17 0.10 6.87
C ILE A 109 -14.31 0.78 7.63
N GLU A 110 -14.93 0.10 8.61
CA GLU A 110 -15.96 0.69 9.47
C GLU A 110 -15.41 1.81 10.36
N LEU A 111 -14.22 1.63 10.92
CA LEU A 111 -13.51 2.67 11.66
C LEU A 111 -13.19 3.86 10.76
N LEU A 112 -12.70 3.63 9.55
CA LEU A 112 -12.37 4.68 8.59
C LEU A 112 -13.62 5.49 8.22
N GLU A 113 -14.72 4.81 7.88
CA GLU A 113 -15.97 5.47 7.50
C GLU A 113 -16.55 6.32 8.64
N THR A 114 -16.59 5.75 9.85
CA THR A 114 -17.14 6.44 11.03
C THR A 114 -16.32 7.68 11.35
N ASN A 115 -15.00 7.55 11.39
CA ASN A 115 -14.11 8.66 11.72
C ASN A 115 -14.05 9.70 10.60
N TYR A 116 -14.13 9.28 9.33
CA TYR A 116 -14.23 10.19 8.19
C TYR A 116 -15.43 11.12 8.30
N LYS A 117 -16.63 10.60 8.65
CA LYS A 117 -17.83 11.42 8.86
C LYS A 117 -17.62 12.46 9.95
N VAL A 118 -17.09 12.04 11.10
CA VAL A 118 -16.79 12.94 12.23
C VAL A 118 -15.75 14.01 11.85
N TYR A 119 -14.72 13.62 11.09
CA TYR A 119 -13.68 14.52 10.64
C TYR A 119 -14.20 15.60 9.69
N ILE A 120 -15.08 15.25 8.75
CA ILE A 120 -15.69 16.23 7.82
C ILE A 120 -16.59 17.20 8.57
N GLU A 121 -17.30 16.76 9.62
CA GLU A 121 -18.18 17.62 10.40
C GLU A 121 -17.42 18.58 11.34
N ASN A 122 -16.38 18.08 12.01
CA ASN A 122 -15.77 18.78 13.15
C ASN A 122 -14.33 19.25 12.91
N CYS A 123 -13.68 18.81 11.83
CA CYS A 123 -12.31 19.20 11.41
C CYS A 123 -11.24 19.14 12.51
N LYS A 124 -11.35 18.26 13.51
CA LYS A 124 -10.54 18.41 14.73
C LYS A 124 -9.70 17.24 15.23
N ASP A 125 -9.64 16.12 14.54
CA ASP A 125 -8.55 15.17 14.76
C ASP A 125 -8.33 14.27 13.54
N HIS A 126 -7.17 14.39 12.89
CA HIS A 126 -6.81 13.54 11.76
C HIS A 126 -6.03 12.29 12.18
N LEU A 127 -5.56 12.23 13.43
CA LEU A 127 -4.63 11.20 13.90
C LEU A 127 -5.22 9.80 13.75
N LEU A 128 -6.46 9.61 14.19
CA LEU A 128 -7.14 8.32 14.11
C LEU A 128 -7.39 7.87 12.67
N ILE A 129 -7.86 8.76 11.79
CA ILE A 129 -8.03 8.45 10.36
C ILE A 129 -6.69 8.07 9.73
N THR A 130 -5.66 8.89 9.94
CA THR A 130 -4.31 8.63 9.44
C THR A 130 -3.82 7.26 9.94
N LYS A 131 -4.06 6.91 11.20
CA LYS A 131 -3.65 5.62 11.78
C LYS A 131 -4.41 4.44 11.18
N VAL A 132 -5.71 4.56 10.98
CA VAL A 132 -6.53 3.54 10.32
C VAL A 132 -6.06 3.31 8.89
N LEU A 133 -5.77 4.38 8.14
CA LEU A 133 -5.22 4.28 6.78
C LEU A 133 -3.85 3.59 6.74
N TYR A 134 -2.95 3.90 7.68
CA TYR A 134 -1.69 3.18 7.79
C TYR A 134 -1.86 1.71 8.18
N SER A 135 -2.89 1.39 8.97
CA SER A 135 -3.24 0.01 9.32
C SER A 135 -3.77 -0.76 8.10
N LEU A 136 -4.61 -0.12 7.27
CA LEU A 136 -5.05 -0.67 5.98
C LEU A 136 -3.87 -0.90 5.03
N ALA A 137 -2.96 0.06 4.92
CA ALA A 137 -1.78 -0.08 4.08
C ALA A 137 -0.86 -1.22 4.57
N ALA A 138 -0.67 -1.37 5.88
CA ALA A 138 0.11 -2.46 6.46
C ALA A 138 -0.56 -3.83 6.27
N LEU A 139 -1.89 -3.91 6.46
CA LEU A 139 -2.66 -5.15 6.27
C LEU A 139 -2.63 -5.64 4.83
N MET A 140 -2.70 -4.71 3.87
CA MET A 140 -2.88 -5.05 2.45
C MET A 140 -1.58 -5.11 1.65
N ASP A 141 -0.43 -4.84 2.26
CA ASP A 141 0.87 -5.01 1.61
C ASP A 141 1.09 -6.48 1.22
N VAL A 142 1.33 -6.74 -0.07
CA VAL A 142 1.39 -8.11 -0.63
C VAL A 142 0.08 -8.92 -0.44
N GLN A 143 -1.01 -8.28 0.00
CA GLN A 143 -2.35 -8.87 0.15
C GLN A 143 -3.45 -7.91 -0.40
N PRO A 144 -3.36 -7.51 -1.67
CA PRO A 144 -4.24 -6.49 -2.26
C PRO A 144 -5.69 -6.99 -2.49
N ASP A 145 -5.92 -8.29 -2.50
CA ASP A 145 -7.20 -8.94 -2.81
C ASP A 145 -8.32 -8.62 -1.81
N LEU A 146 -8.00 -8.03 -0.65
CA LEU A 146 -8.98 -7.57 0.34
C LEU A 146 -9.80 -6.34 -0.13
N LEU A 147 -9.35 -5.60 -1.15
CA LEU A 147 -10.00 -4.36 -1.57
C LEU A 147 -11.41 -4.60 -2.12
N ASP A 148 -12.40 -4.04 -1.43
CA ASP A 148 -13.79 -4.07 -1.86
C ASP A 148 -14.26 -2.70 -2.41
N TYR A 149 -15.53 -2.66 -2.83
CA TYR A 149 -16.14 -1.45 -3.38
C TYR A 149 -16.27 -0.33 -2.34
N LYS A 150 -16.53 -0.67 -1.08
CA LYS A 150 -16.61 0.31 0.01
C LYS A 150 -15.27 0.99 0.27
N GLY A 151 -14.17 0.24 0.20
CA GLY A 151 -12.82 0.79 0.28
C GLY A 151 -12.52 1.77 -0.85
N LEU A 152 -12.91 1.44 -2.08
CA LEU A 152 -12.77 2.31 -3.25
C LEU A 152 -13.55 3.64 -3.10
N GLU A 153 -14.79 3.59 -2.62
CA GLU A 153 -15.59 4.80 -2.36
C GLU A 153 -14.97 5.69 -1.29
N LEU A 154 -14.41 5.10 -0.22
CA LEU A 154 -13.70 5.84 0.82
C LEU A 154 -12.41 6.48 0.29
N MET A 155 -11.62 5.77 -0.53
CA MET A 155 -10.44 6.35 -1.19
C MET A 155 -10.81 7.61 -1.98
N LYS A 156 -11.87 7.51 -2.80
CA LYS A 156 -12.35 8.63 -3.62
C LYS A 156 -12.82 9.79 -2.74
N SER A 157 -13.63 9.48 -1.72
CA SER A 157 -14.18 10.48 -0.79
C SER A 157 -13.08 11.23 -0.04
N LEU A 158 -12.03 10.53 0.42
CA LEU A 158 -10.88 11.15 1.07
C LEU A 158 -10.15 12.08 0.11
N LEU A 159 -9.83 11.62 -1.10
CA LEU A 159 -9.12 12.42 -2.11
C LEU A 159 -9.88 13.68 -2.55
N GLU A 160 -11.21 13.69 -2.47
CA GLU A 160 -12.04 14.83 -2.87
C GLU A 160 -12.31 15.82 -1.73
N ASN A 161 -12.53 15.32 -0.52
CA ASN A 161 -13.10 16.11 0.56
C ASN A 161 -12.12 16.43 1.69
N VAL A 162 -10.92 15.82 1.70
CA VAL A 162 -9.91 16.07 2.75
C VAL A 162 -8.73 16.85 2.19
N GLN A 163 -8.29 17.88 2.93
CA GLN A 163 -7.16 18.75 2.59
C GLN A 163 -5.92 18.53 3.47
N ASN A 164 -6.02 17.65 4.48
CA ASN A 164 -4.91 17.39 5.38
C ASN A 164 -3.85 16.51 4.69
N ASP A 165 -2.62 17.02 4.60
CA ASP A 165 -1.50 16.36 3.91
C ASP A 165 -1.18 14.96 4.47
N GLU A 166 -1.29 14.74 5.78
CA GLU A 166 -0.99 13.43 6.40
C GLU A 166 -2.08 12.39 6.07
N VAL A 167 -3.35 12.82 6.01
CA VAL A 167 -4.45 11.95 5.56
C VAL A 167 -4.30 11.63 4.07
N MET A 168 -3.96 12.64 3.25
CA MET A 168 -3.70 12.44 1.81
C MET A 168 -2.54 11.47 1.58
N LEU A 169 -1.42 11.67 2.28
CA LEU A 169 -0.26 10.79 2.20
C LEU A 169 -0.61 9.35 2.58
N ALA A 170 -1.34 9.14 3.68
CA ALA A 170 -1.76 7.80 4.11
C ALA A 170 -2.75 7.16 3.12
N THR A 171 -3.64 7.95 2.51
CA THR A 171 -4.57 7.49 1.48
C THR A 171 -3.85 7.03 0.22
N LEU A 172 -2.88 7.81 -0.27
CA LEU A 172 -2.08 7.45 -1.45
C LEU A 172 -1.22 6.21 -1.19
N LYS A 173 -0.68 6.04 0.01
CA LYS A 173 0.03 4.81 0.41
C LYS A 173 -0.86 3.59 0.37
N TRP A 174 -2.09 3.71 0.85
CA TRP A 174 -3.06 2.63 0.77
C TRP A 174 -3.42 2.28 -0.68
N ILE A 175 -3.65 3.29 -1.52
CA ILE A 175 -3.85 3.09 -2.98
C ILE A 175 -2.65 2.36 -3.60
N ASN A 176 -1.43 2.77 -3.25
CA ASN A 176 -0.20 2.17 -3.79
C ASN A 176 -0.12 0.68 -3.48
N VAL A 177 -0.29 0.26 -2.21
CA VAL A 177 -0.21 -1.18 -1.86
C VAL A 177 -1.30 -2.00 -2.55
N CYS A 178 -2.51 -1.45 -2.68
CA CYS A 178 -3.62 -2.11 -3.35
C CYS A 178 -3.38 -2.34 -4.85
N CYS A 179 -2.52 -1.52 -5.48
CA CYS A 179 -2.26 -1.54 -6.91
C CYS A 179 -1.04 -2.39 -7.31
N VAL A 180 -0.19 -2.83 -6.39
CA VAL A 180 1.01 -3.63 -6.73
C VAL A 180 0.61 -5.07 -7.04
N LYS A 181 1.09 -5.62 -8.16
CA LYS A 181 0.79 -7.01 -8.59
C LYS A 181 -0.70 -7.37 -8.62
N HIS A 182 -1.58 -6.38 -8.82
CA HIS A 182 -3.03 -6.60 -8.81
C HIS A 182 -3.74 -5.72 -9.84
N GLU A 183 -3.88 -6.24 -11.06
CA GLU A 183 -4.38 -5.50 -12.22
C GLU A 183 -5.83 -5.06 -12.05
N MET A 184 -6.68 -5.92 -11.49
CA MET A 184 -8.09 -5.59 -11.29
C MET A 184 -8.29 -4.42 -10.31
N ASN A 185 -7.36 -4.24 -9.36
CA ASN A 185 -7.44 -3.12 -8.42
C ASN A 185 -7.02 -1.83 -9.11
N ARG A 186 -5.95 -1.87 -9.94
CA ARG A 186 -5.56 -0.73 -10.77
C ARG A 186 -6.71 -0.26 -11.65
N GLN A 187 -7.38 -1.17 -12.35
CA GLN A 187 -8.53 -0.81 -13.20
C GLN A 187 -9.68 -0.20 -12.40
N LYS A 188 -10.01 -0.76 -11.23
CA LYS A 188 -11.06 -0.22 -10.36
C LYS A 188 -10.70 1.18 -9.82
N VAL A 189 -9.46 1.36 -9.35
CA VAL A 189 -8.97 2.67 -8.88
C VAL A 189 -8.94 3.69 -10.02
N PHE A 190 -8.51 3.29 -11.20
CA PHE A 190 -8.52 4.15 -12.39
C PHE A 190 -9.94 4.58 -12.76
N ALA A 191 -10.90 3.65 -12.70
CA ALA A 191 -12.32 3.91 -12.98
C ALA A 191 -12.99 4.88 -11.98
N LEU A 192 -12.40 5.12 -10.81
CA LEU A 192 -12.84 6.18 -9.88
C LEU A 192 -12.52 7.59 -10.40
N ASN A 193 -11.84 7.73 -11.53
CA ASN A 193 -11.42 9.01 -12.10
C ASN A 193 -10.65 9.88 -11.07
N ILE A 194 -9.62 9.30 -10.46
CA ILE A 194 -8.75 10.01 -9.50
C ILE A 194 -7.72 10.92 -10.20
N VAL A 195 -7.70 10.98 -11.53
CA VAL A 195 -6.72 11.75 -12.32
C VAL A 195 -6.78 13.24 -11.96
N ASP A 196 -7.98 13.79 -11.78
CA ASP A 196 -8.14 15.18 -11.35
C ASP A 196 -7.62 15.42 -9.94
N ASN A 197 -7.83 14.47 -9.02
CA ASN A 197 -7.27 14.53 -7.66
C ASN A 197 -5.73 14.52 -7.69
N LEU A 198 -5.14 13.61 -8.49
CA LEU A 198 -3.68 13.55 -8.67
C LEU A 198 -3.13 14.84 -9.28
N LYS A 199 -3.83 15.44 -10.25
CA LYS A 199 -3.45 16.72 -10.86
C LYS A 199 -3.45 17.87 -9.86
N ILE A 200 -4.39 17.88 -8.90
CA ILE A 200 -4.41 18.85 -7.80
C ILE A 200 -3.23 18.61 -6.85
N LEU A 201 -2.98 17.35 -6.47
CA LEU A 201 -1.88 16.99 -5.56
C LEU A 201 -0.50 17.33 -6.13
N LEU A 202 -0.29 17.23 -7.45
CA LEU A 202 0.93 17.67 -8.13
C LEU A 202 1.20 19.18 -8.02
N LYS A 203 0.25 19.99 -7.54
CA LYS A 203 0.42 21.43 -7.32
C LYS A 203 0.82 21.78 -5.88
N VAL A 204 0.81 20.83 -4.96
CA VAL A 204 1.20 21.05 -3.56
C VAL A 204 2.64 21.54 -3.49
N LYS A 205 2.89 22.56 -2.67
CA LYS A 205 4.20 23.17 -2.48
C LYS A 205 4.74 22.85 -1.08
N GLY A 206 6.05 22.65 -0.96
CA GLY A 206 6.71 22.45 0.33
C GLY A 206 6.53 21.05 0.96
N ASN A 207 5.67 20.19 0.42
CA ASN A 207 5.50 18.80 0.89
C ASN A 207 6.06 17.77 -0.10
N THR A 208 7.37 17.55 -0.04
CA THR A 208 8.08 16.58 -0.88
C THR A 208 7.56 15.15 -0.72
N ARG A 209 7.15 14.77 0.50
CA ARG A 209 6.65 13.41 0.79
C ARG A 209 5.34 13.14 0.05
N LEU A 210 4.39 14.07 0.15
CA LEU A 210 3.11 13.96 -0.54
C LEU A 210 3.27 13.97 -2.06
N LEU A 211 4.14 14.83 -2.59
CA LEU A 211 4.47 14.85 -4.02
C LEU A 211 5.07 13.52 -4.49
N SER A 212 6.03 12.97 -3.73
CA SER A 212 6.68 11.70 -4.08
C SER A 212 5.67 10.54 -4.08
N GLU A 213 4.78 10.49 -3.09
CA GLU A 213 3.73 9.48 -3.03
C GLU A 213 2.71 9.62 -4.17
N THR A 214 2.36 10.86 -4.53
CA THR A 214 1.50 11.15 -5.70
C THR A 214 2.14 10.62 -6.99
N LEU A 215 3.44 10.90 -7.18
CA LEU A 215 4.21 10.40 -8.32
C LEU A 215 4.28 8.87 -8.34
N GLN A 216 4.37 8.22 -7.17
CA GLN A 216 4.31 6.76 -7.06
C GLN A 216 2.95 6.21 -7.48
N VAL A 217 1.83 6.80 -7.05
CA VAL A 217 0.48 6.35 -7.47
C VAL A 217 0.34 6.40 -8.98
N ILE A 218 0.78 7.49 -9.62
CA ILE A 218 0.76 7.61 -11.09
C ILE A 218 1.51 6.43 -11.73
N ARG A 219 2.72 6.11 -11.23
CA ARG A 219 3.51 4.97 -11.74
C ARG A 219 2.85 3.63 -11.44
N ARG A 220 2.18 3.45 -10.29
CA ARG A 220 1.51 2.19 -9.95
C ARG A 220 0.34 1.90 -10.88
N LEU A 221 -0.38 2.92 -11.34
CA LEU A 221 -1.51 2.75 -12.26
C LEU A 221 -1.07 2.30 -13.66
N THR A 222 0.21 2.42 -14.00
CA THR A 222 0.78 2.04 -15.31
C THR A 222 1.61 0.77 -15.28
N LEU A 223 1.59 0.02 -14.17
CA LEU A 223 2.35 -1.23 -14.05
C LEU A 223 1.69 -2.39 -14.80
N ASP A 224 2.56 -3.24 -15.35
CA ASP A 224 2.23 -4.53 -15.94
C ASP A 224 2.98 -5.64 -15.18
N ASP A 225 2.60 -5.84 -13.91
CA ASP A 225 3.32 -6.69 -12.94
C ASP A 225 2.45 -7.80 -12.31
N ASP A 226 1.22 -7.98 -12.77
CA ASP A 226 0.31 -9.00 -12.27
C ASP A 226 0.33 -10.24 -13.16
N ILE A 227 1.16 -11.22 -12.80
CA ILE A 227 1.33 -12.47 -13.54
C ILE A 227 0.04 -13.33 -13.62
N ARG A 228 -0.99 -13.02 -12.82
CA ARG A 228 -2.27 -13.75 -12.83
C ARG A 228 -3.14 -13.35 -14.01
N MET A 229 -2.85 -12.22 -14.65
CA MET A 229 -3.63 -11.65 -15.74
C MET A 229 -2.79 -11.64 -17.01
N GLU A 230 -3.30 -12.25 -18.09
CA GLU A 230 -2.58 -12.33 -19.37
C GLU A 230 -2.50 -10.97 -20.09
N PHE A 231 -3.54 -10.13 -19.91
CA PHE A 231 -3.62 -8.80 -20.52
C PHE A 231 -4.11 -7.77 -19.49
N GLY A 232 -3.31 -6.72 -19.29
CA GLY A 232 -3.66 -5.56 -18.46
C GLY A 232 -4.03 -4.32 -19.28
N LYS A 233 -4.24 -3.19 -18.59
CA LYS A 233 -4.50 -1.86 -19.17
C LYS A 233 -3.35 -0.86 -18.96
N ALA A 234 -2.14 -1.37 -18.71
CA ALA A 234 -0.97 -0.54 -18.38
C ALA A 234 -0.71 0.55 -19.42
N HIS A 235 -0.72 0.20 -20.71
CA HIS A 235 -0.48 1.15 -21.80
C HIS A 235 -1.65 2.13 -21.98
N GLU A 236 -2.90 1.69 -21.84
CA GLU A 236 -4.10 2.52 -21.89
C GLU A 236 -4.08 3.58 -20.78
N HIS A 237 -3.84 3.16 -19.53
CA HIS A 237 -3.72 4.06 -18.39
C HIS A 237 -2.55 5.03 -18.56
N ALA A 238 -1.39 4.56 -19.02
CA ALA A 238 -0.22 5.41 -19.27
C ALA A 238 -0.52 6.50 -20.31
N ARG A 239 -1.16 6.13 -21.42
CA ARG A 239 -1.59 7.08 -22.45
C ARG A 239 -2.55 8.13 -21.88
N GLU A 240 -3.59 7.69 -21.16
CA GLU A 240 -4.61 8.58 -20.64
C GLU A 240 -4.04 9.54 -19.58
N LEU A 241 -3.31 9.02 -18.60
CA LEU A 241 -2.59 9.84 -17.62
C LEU A 241 -1.60 10.80 -18.31
N GLY A 242 -0.93 10.35 -19.37
CA GLY A 242 -0.03 11.19 -20.16
C GLY A 242 -0.73 12.41 -20.76
N ILE A 243 -1.93 12.23 -21.33
CA ILE A 243 -2.74 13.33 -21.87
C ILE A 243 -3.04 14.38 -20.79
N TYR A 244 -3.39 13.94 -19.58
CA TYR A 244 -3.86 14.82 -18.50
C TYR A 244 -2.75 15.43 -17.64
N LEU A 245 -1.62 14.75 -17.45
CA LEU A 245 -0.64 15.07 -16.41
C LEU A 245 0.73 15.54 -16.92
N LEU A 246 1.15 15.20 -18.15
CA LEU A 246 2.51 15.49 -18.63
C LEU A 246 2.88 16.98 -18.63
N GLU A 247 1.92 17.85 -18.93
CA GLU A 247 2.13 19.29 -18.88
C GLU A 247 2.43 19.76 -17.45
N GLN A 248 1.61 19.33 -16.48
CA GLN A 248 1.80 19.64 -15.06
C GLN A 248 3.12 19.07 -14.53
N LEU A 249 3.49 17.85 -14.93
CA LEU A 249 4.78 17.23 -14.57
C LEU A 249 5.96 18.00 -15.15
N SER A 250 5.85 18.48 -16.39
CA SER A 250 6.89 19.31 -17.02
C SER A 250 7.09 20.63 -16.27
N HIS A 251 6.00 21.26 -15.81
CA HIS A 251 6.09 22.44 -14.93
C HIS A 251 6.70 22.10 -13.57
N LEU A 252 6.30 20.98 -12.96
CA LEU A 252 6.83 20.56 -11.67
C LEU A 252 8.34 20.28 -11.74
N LEU A 253 8.83 19.68 -12.85
CA LEU A 253 10.26 19.47 -13.09
C LEU A 253 11.02 20.79 -13.21
N LYS A 254 10.43 21.80 -13.86
CA LYS A 254 11.02 23.16 -13.96
C LYS A 254 11.24 23.81 -12.60
N GLU A 255 10.34 23.54 -11.66
CA GLU A 255 10.40 24.08 -10.30
C GLU A 255 11.27 23.23 -9.36
N ASN A 256 11.59 21.99 -9.72
CA ASN A 256 12.27 21.02 -8.87
C ASN A 256 13.39 20.31 -9.63
N THR A 257 14.48 21.03 -9.93
CA THR A 257 15.60 20.50 -10.72
C THR A 257 16.57 19.64 -9.93
N LYS A 258 16.40 19.50 -8.60
CA LYS A 258 17.31 18.74 -7.73
C LYS A 258 16.67 17.44 -7.18
N PRO A 259 17.48 16.43 -6.84
CA PRO A 259 17.04 15.23 -6.13
C PRO A 259 16.36 15.55 -4.78
N PRO A 260 15.47 14.65 -4.29
CA PRO A 260 15.01 13.44 -4.97
C PRO A 260 13.97 13.70 -6.06
N LEU A 261 13.26 14.84 -6.01
CA LEU A 261 12.09 15.10 -6.86
C LEU A 261 12.40 15.12 -8.35
N ALA A 262 13.53 15.69 -8.79
CA ALA A 262 13.89 15.69 -10.20
C ALA A 262 13.92 14.25 -10.79
N SER A 263 14.51 13.31 -10.05
CA SER A 263 14.58 11.90 -10.48
C SER A 263 13.19 11.25 -10.49
N GLU A 264 12.38 11.50 -9.46
CA GLU A 264 11.04 10.92 -9.37
C GLU A 264 10.09 11.44 -10.44
N ILE A 265 10.14 12.74 -10.74
CA ILE A 265 9.31 13.37 -11.77
C ILE A 265 9.70 12.82 -13.14
N MET A 266 10.98 12.75 -13.47
CA MET A 266 11.45 12.18 -14.74
C MET A 266 11.09 10.69 -14.85
N LEU A 267 11.26 9.92 -13.77
CA LEU A 267 10.82 8.52 -13.76
C LEU A 267 9.32 8.38 -14.02
N THR A 268 8.48 9.22 -13.42
CA THR A 268 7.03 9.23 -13.69
C THR A 268 6.74 9.64 -15.13
N MET A 269 7.35 10.71 -15.64
CA MET A 269 7.17 11.15 -17.03
C MET A 269 7.51 10.03 -18.02
N ALA A 270 8.61 9.29 -17.80
CA ALA A 270 9.00 8.17 -18.66
C ALA A 270 7.94 7.06 -18.73
N THR A 271 7.19 6.81 -17.64
CA THR A 271 6.08 5.84 -17.66
C THR A 271 4.86 6.31 -18.46
N LEU A 272 4.76 7.59 -18.78
CA LEU A 272 3.62 8.19 -19.49
C LEU A 272 3.93 8.53 -20.96
N LEU A 273 5.21 8.60 -21.32
CA LEU A 273 5.69 8.90 -22.68
C LEU A 273 5.61 7.67 -23.61
N VAL A 274 4.45 7.03 -23.64
CA VAL A 274 4.22 5.76 -24.35
C VAL A 274 3.86 5.95 -25.83
N ARG A 275 3.71 7.18 -26.31
CA ARG A 275 3.35 7.50 -27.70
C ARG A 275 4.03 8.76 -28.22
N HIS A 276 4.25 8.80 -29.53
CA HIS A 276 4.94 9.91 -30.19
C HIS A 276 4.29 11.27 -29.94
N GLU A 277 2.96 11.36 -29.99
CA GLU A 277 2.24 12.62 -29.75
C GLU A 277 2.45 13.17 -28.32
N LEU A 278 2.65 12.28 -27.35
CA LEU A 278 2.92 12.66 -25.96
C LEU A 278 4.36 13.16 -25.82
N CYS A 279 5.32 12.50 -26.47
CA CYS A 279 6.72 12.95 -26.53
C CYS A 279 6.85 14.32 -27.20
N ALA A 280 6.19 14.51 -28.34
CA ALA A 280 6.17 15.79 -29.05
C ALA A 280 5.64 16.93 -28.16
N LYS A 281 4.51 16.70 -27.46
CA LYS A 281 3.91 17.67 -26.53
C LYS A 281 4.89 18.10 -25.42
N VAL A 282 5.63 17.16 -24.85
CA VAL A 282 6.62 17.45 -23.79
C VAL A 282 7.83 18.20 -24.37
N ALA A 283 8.33 17.78 -25.54
CA ALA A 283 9.47 18.43 -26.20
C ALA A 283 9.18 19.91 -26.52
N GLU A 284 8.00 20.20 -27.07
CA GLU A 284 7.53 21.56 -27.35
C GLU A 284 7.41 22.43 -26.10
N SER A 285 7.06 21.80 -24.97
CA SER A 285 6.85 22.49 -23.69
C SER A 285 8.13 22.79 -22.91
N GLY A 286 9.28 22.18 -23.27
CA GLY A 286 10.36 22.09 -22.29
C GLY A 286 11.74 21.63 -22.71
N ASN A 287 12.14 21.56 -23.99
CA ASN A 287 13.48 21.06 -24.38
C ASN A 287 14.68 21.59 -23.55
N ASN A 288 14.63 22.83 -23.03
CA ASN A 288 15.69 23.38 -22.20
C ASN A 288 15.77 22.82 -20.76
N ILE A 289 14.67 22.27 -20.21
CA ILE A 289 14.68 21.86 -18.80
C ILE A 289 15.54 20.63 -18.56
N LEU A 290 15.58 19.69 -19.50
CA LEU A 290 16.41 18.49 -19.37
C LEU A 290 17.90 18.85 -19.33
N PHE A 291 18.32 19.82 -20.17
CA PHE A 291 19.68 20.35 -20.14
C PHE A 291 20.01 21.03 -18.80
N ILE A 292 19.08 21.81 -18.25
CA ILE A 292 19.26 22.43 -16.93
C ILE A 292 19.40 21.35 -15.86
N VAL A 293 18.51 20.36 -15.82
CA VAL A 293 18.55 19.25 -14.84
C VAL A 293 19.86 18.46 -14.97
N LEU A 294 20.33 18.18 -16.19
CA LEU A 294 21.60 17.48 -16.41
C LEU A 294 22.81 18.32 -15.99
N ALA A 295 22.84 19.61 -16.35
CA ALA A 295 23.92 20.52 -15.97
C ALA A 295 23.98 20.72 -14.44
N ASP A 296 22.82 20.77 -13.79
CA ASP A 296 22.66 20.96 -12.36
C ASP A 296 23.04 19.73 -11.52
N ASN A 297 23.09 18.54 -12.13
CA ASN A 297 23.23 17.25 -11.44
C ASN A 297 24.14 16.27 -12.19
N PHE A 298 25.17 16.78 -12.89
CA PHE A 298 26.06 16.01 -13.75
C PHE A 298 26.88 14.92 -13.02
N ASP A 299 26.93 14.98 -11.68
CA ASP A 299 27.58 14.02 -10.80
C ASP A 299 26.59 13.05 -10.13
N ASN A 300 25.28 13.26 -10.31
CA ASN A 300 24.24 12.41 -9.73
C ASN A 300 23.81 11.32 -10.72
N VAL A 301 24.35 10.11 -10.52
CA VAL A 301 24.07 8.94 -11.35
C VAL A 301 22.56 8.64 -11.48
N ALA A 302 21.79 8.77 -10.40
CA ALA A 302 20.37 8.47 -10.40
C ALA A 302 19.58 9.45 -11.30
N VAL A 303 19.88 10.75 -11.23
CA VAL A 303 19.26 11.78 -12.08
C VAL A 303 19.60 11.53 -13.55
N ILE A 304 20.88 11.29 -13.85
CA ILE A 304 21.34 11.04 -15.23
C ILE A 304 20.67 9.80 -15.82
N GLN A 305 20.56 8.73 -15.03
CA GLN A 305 19.86 7.51 -15.46
C GLN A 305 18.39 7.75 -15.79
N GLN A 306 17.68 8.58 -15.02
CA GLN A 306 16.28 8.89 -15.34
C GLN A 306 16.16 9.86 -16.51
N ALA A 307 17.07 10.82 -16.64
CA ALA A 307 17.09 11.75 -17.77
C ALA A 307 17.25 11.03 -19.12
N ASN A 308 18.04 9.95 -19.17
CA ASN A 308 18.21 9.14 -20.38
C ASN A 308 16.95 8.35 -20.81
N LYS A 309 15.91 8.29 -19.98
CA LYS A 309 14.64 7.61 -20.29
C LYS A 309 13.60 8.55 -20.91
N LEU A 310 13.84 9.86 -20.89
CA LEU A 310 13.00 10.89 -21.50
C LEU A 310 13.50 11.22 -22.91
#